data_AF-G9K5Z3-F1
#
_entry.id   AF-G9K5Z3-F1
#
_cell.length_a   1.000
_cell.length_b   1.000
_cell.length_c   1.000
_cell.angle_alpha   90.00
_cell.angle_beta   90.00
_cell.angle_gamma   90.00
#
_symmetry.space_group_name_H-M   'P 1'
#
loop_
_entity.id
_entity.type
_entity.pdbx_description
1 polymer ?
#
loop_
_entity_poly.entity_id
_entity_poly.type
_entity_poly.pdbx_seq_one_letter_code
_entity_poly.pdbx_strand_id
1 'polypeptide(L)' 'QIAEPEACDQMYESLARLHSNYYKHKYPRPRDTSFSGLSVEEYKLILSTDTLEEFKEMNKGMWKKLQEKFAP' A
#
# COMPACT_ATOMS: atom_id res chain seq x y z
N GLN A 1 -35.73 0.39 -4.81
CA GLN A 1 -35.20 1.53 -5.57
C GLN A 1 -33.95 2.01 -4.85
N ILE A 2 -32.89 2.35 -5.57
CA ILE A 2 -31.71 2.98 -4.96
C ILE A 2 -32.16 4.34 -4.43
N ALA A 3 -31.87 4.63 -3.16
CA ALA A 3 -32.41 5.81 -2.47
C ALA A 3 -31.98 7.13 -3.13
N GLU A 4 -30.75 7.18 -3.65
CA GLU A 4 -30.19 8.33 -4.35
C GLU A 4 -29.40 7.86 -5.59
N PRO A 5 -30.02 7.82 -6.78
CA PRO A 5 -29.36 7.35 -7.99
C PRO A 5 -28.18 8.24 -8.39
N GLU A 6 -28.29 9.56 -8.19
CA GLU A 6 -27.23 10.51 -8.54
C GLU A 6 -25.96 10.31 -7.68
N ALA A 7 -26.11 9.98 -6.40
CA ALA A 7 -24.99 9.64 -5.53
C ALA A 7 -24.30 8.34 -6.00
N CYS A 8 -25.08 7.36 -6.47
CA CYS A 8 -24.56 6.12 -7.04
C CYS A 8 -23.72 6.39 -8.30
N ASP A 9 -24.20 7.26 -9.19
CA ASP A 9 -23.49 7.65 -10.41
C ASP A 9 -22.18 8.38 -10.08
N GLN A 10 -22.19 9.31 -9.13
CA GLN A 10 -20.97 10.02 -8.69
C GLN A 10 -19.93 9.06 -8.09
N MET A 11 -20.37 8.10 -7.28
CA MET A 11 -19.49 7.06 -6.74
C MET A 11 -18.92 6.19 -7.86
N TYR A 12 -19.77 5.77 -8.80
CA TYR A 12 -19.35 4.96 -9.94
C TYR A 12 -18.31 5.70 -10.79
N GLU A 13 -18.53 6.97 -11.09
CA GLU A 13 -17.56 7.80 -11.82
C GLU A 13 -16.23 7.92 -11.08
N SER A 14 -16.26 8.08 -9.75
CA SER A 14 -15.05 8.10 -8.93
C SER A 14 -14.27 6.78 -9.04
N LEU A 15 -14.96 5.65 -8.94
CA LEU A 15 -14.37 4.32 -9.10
C LEU A 15 -13.84 4.11 -10.53
N ALA A 16 -14.58 4.56 -11.54
CA ALA A 16 -14.16 4.48 -12.93
C ALA A 16 -12.88 5.31 -13.20
N ARG A 17 -12.77 6.51 -12.59
CA ARG A 17 -11.55 7.34 -12.66
C ARG A 17 -10.36 6.65 -11.98
N LEU A 18 -10.57 6.00 -10.83
CA LEU A 18 -9.53 5.24 -10.14
C LEU A 18 -9.06 4.04 -10.98
N HIS A 19 -9.99 3.22 -11.46
CA HIS A 19 -9.71 2.04 -12.28
C HIS A 19 -8.96 2.39 -13.59
N SER A 20 -9.40 3.44 -14.29
CA SER A 20 -8.76 3.89 -15.53
C SER A 20 -7.44 4.64 -15.32
N ASN A 21 -6.99 4.81 -14.07
CA ASN A 21 -5.86 5.67 -13.73
C ASN A 21 -5.98 7.08 -14.35
N TYR A 22 -7.19 7.62 -14.40
CA TYR A 22 -7.53 8.83 -15.16
C TYR A 22 -6.58 10.00 -14.86
N TYR A 23 -6.32 10.27 -13.59
CA TYR A 23 -5.47 11.39 -13.18
C TYR A 23 -4.00 11.22 -13.55
N LYS A 24 -3.50 9.98 -13.62
CA LYS A 24 -2.12 9.70 -14.08
C LYS A 24 -1.93 10.12 -15.53
N HIS A 25 -2.92 9.85 -16.38
CA HIS A 25 -2.88 10.19 -17.80
C HIS A 25 -3.20 11.66 -18.07
N LYS A 26 -4.11 12.24 -17.27
CA LYS A 26 -4.48 13.66 -17.38
C LYS A 26 -3.36 14.60 -16.95
N TYR A 27 -2.59 14.22 -15.94
CA TYR A 27 -1.51 15.03 -15.37
C TYR A 27 -0.20 14.24 -15.37
N PRO A 28 0.46 14.08 -16.55
CA PRO A 28 1.72 13.37 -16.64
C PRO A 28 2.77 14.09 -15.79
N ARG A 29 3.47 13.34 -14.94
CA ARG A 29 4.52 13.90 -14.09
C ARG A 29 5.84 13.97 -14.85
N PRO A 30 6.61 15.06 -14.73
CA PRO A 30 7.95 15.15 -15.33
C PRO A 30 8.95 14.17 -14.73
N ARG A 31 8.71 13.70 -13.51
CA ARG A 31 9.54 12.73 -12.78
C ARG A 31 8.66 11.69 -12.11
N ASP A 32 9.15 10.47 -12.07
CA ASP A 32 8.55 9.44 -11.24
C ASP A 32 8.89 9.72 -9.79
N THR A 33 7.84 10.01 -9.01
CA THR A 33 7.92 10.19 -7.56
C THR A 33 7.03 9.16 -6.89
N SER A 34 7.57 8.52 -5.86
CA SER A 34 6.81 7.68 -4.95
C SER A 34 6.71 8.38 -3.60
N PHE A 35 5.69 8.03 -2.80
CA PHE A 35 5.46 8.64 -1.50
C PHE A 35 6.65 8.45 -0.54
N SER A 36 7.31 7.28 -0.59
CA SER A 36 8.49 6.99 0.23
C SER A 36 9.81 7.43 -0.40
N GLY A 37 9.81 7.86 -1.66
CA GLY A 37 11.02 8.09 -2.45
C GLY A 37 11.70 6.82 -2.97
N LEU A 38 11.19 5.63 -2.64
CA LEU A 38 11.70 4.36 -3.16
C LEU A 38 11.30 4.14 -4.62
N SER A 39 12.18 3.49 -5.38
CA SER A 39 11.90 2.98 -6.71
C SER A 39 10.86 1.85 -6.67
N VAL A 40 10.26 1.55 -7.83
CA VAL A 40 9.28 0.46 -7.95
C VAL A 40 9.90 -0.88 -7.55
N GLU A 41 11.18 -1.09 -7.83
CA GLU A 41 11.82 -2.38 -7.60
C GLU A 41 12.20 -2.57 -6.14
N GLU A 42 12.57 -1.49 -5.44
CA GLU A 42 12.70 -1.48 -3.99
C GLU A 42 11.35 -1.74 -3.30
N TYR A 43 10.26 -1.17 -3.83
CA TYR A 43 8.92 -1.46 -3.34
C TYR A 43 8.52 -2.92 -3.53
N LYS A 44 8.76 -3.49 -4.72
CA LYS A 44 8.50 -4.91 -5.00
C LYS A 44 9.32 -5.81 -4.11
N LEU A 45 10.58 -5.44 -3.84
CA LEU A 45 11.43 -6.17 -2.91
C LEU A 45 10.82 -6.16 -1.51
N ILE A 46 10.48 -4.99 -0.95
CA ILE A 46 9.90 -4.88 0.41
C ILE A 46 8.56 -5.63 0.54
N LEU A 47 7.73 -5.58 -0.50
CA LEU A 47 6.44 -6.26 -0.55
C LEU A 47 6.55 -7.72 -0.99
N SER A 48 7.74 -8.21 -1.32
CA SER A 48 7.95 -9.60 -1.67
C SER A 48 7.63 -10.48 -0.47
N THR A 49 7.12 -11.67 -0.75
CA THR A 49 6.80 -12.66 0.29
C THR A 49 8.02 -13.00 1.13
N ASP A 50 9.18 -13.05 0.49
CA ASP A 50 10.43 -13.51 1.07
C ASP A 50 10.94 -12.51 2.11
N THR A 51 10.98 -11.21 1.77
CA THR A 51 11.36 -10.17 2.75
C THR A 51 10.34 -10.02 3.88
N LEU A 52 9.05 -10.26 3.59
CA LEU A 52 8.00 -10.18 4.60
C LEU A 52 8.13 -11.33 5.61
N GLU A 53 8.50 -12.52 5.15
CA GLU A 53 8.76 -13.68 5.99
C GLU A 53 10.01 -13.47 6.84
N GLU A 54 11.10 -12.98 6.26
CA GLU A 54 12.32 -12.60 6.99
C GLU A 54 12.02 -11.56 8.09
N PHE A 55 11.24 -10.52 7.77
CA PHE A 55 10.87 -9.48 8.73
C PHE A 55 10.00 -10.02 9.87
N LYS A 56 9.15 -11.01 9.60
CA LYS A 56 8.32 -11.68 10.59
C LYS A 56 9.17 -12.55 11.53
N GLU A 57 10.14 -13.31 11.00
CA GLU A 57 11.06 -14.11 11.81
C GLU A 57 11.97 -13.23 12.68
N MET A 58 12.48 -12.12 12.12
CA MET A 58 13.22 -11.13 12.89
C MET A 58 12.40 -10.53 14.03
N ASN A 59 11.14 -10.15 13.78
CA ASN A 59 10.25 -9.63 14.83
C ASN A 59 9.97 -10.65 15.93
N LYS A 60 9.76 -11.93 15.59
CA LYS A 60 9.60 -13.00 16.59
C LYS A 60 10.84 -13.14 17.47
N GLY A 61 12.04 -13.12 16.86
CA GLY A 61 13.30 -13.18 17.60
C GLY A 61 13.51 -11.99 18.53
N MET A 62 13.13 -10.78 18.09
CA MET A 62 13.20 -9.56 18.90
C MET A 62 12.17 -9.58 20.04
N TRP A 63 10.95 -10.06 19.80
CA TRP A 63 9.96 -10.27 20.85
C TRP A 63 10.50 -11.27 21.87
N LYS A 64 10.97 -12.44 21.45
CA LYS A 64 11.50 -13.45 22.38
C LYS A 64 12.58 -12.89 23.32
N LYS A 65 13.53 -12.10 22.78
CA LYS A 65 14.55 -11.39 23.57
C LYS A 65 13.96 -10.36 24.53
N LEU A 66 12.91 -9.65 24.12
CA LEU A 66 12.21 -8.71 24.99
C LEU A 66 11.51 -9.45 26.15
N GLN A 67 10.83 -10.56 25.85
CA GLN A 67 10.15 -11.39 26.85
C GLN A 67 11.15 -11.97 27.88
N GLU A 68 12.32 -12.43 27.43
CA GLU A 68 13.38 -12.92 28.31
C GLU A 68 13.94 -11.83 29.25
N LYS A 69 13.97 -10.57 28.80
CA LYS A 69 14.40 -9.43 29.65
C LYS A 69 13.40 -9.03 30.72
N PHE A 70 12.12 -9.36 30.53
CA PHE A 70 11.04 -9.05 31.47
C PHE A 70 10.50 -10.30 32.20
N ALA A 71 11.09 -11.47 31.96
CA ALA A 71 10.85 -12.65 32.78
C ALA A 71 11.55 -12.47 34.15
N PRO A 72 10.89 -12.82 35.27
CA PRO A 72 11.42 -12.62 36.62
C PRO A 72 12.68 -13.44 36.92
#